data_AF-A0A0C9X7R9-F1
#
_entry.id   AF-A0A0C9X7R9-F1
#
_cell.length_a   1.000
_cell.length_b   1.000
_cell.length_c   1.000
_cell.angle_alpha   90.00
_cell.angle_beta   90.00
_cell.angle_gamma   90.00
#
_symmetry.space_group_name_H-M   'P 1'
#
loop_
_entity.id
_entity.type
_entity.pdbx_description
1 polymer ?
#
loop_
_entity_poly.entity_id
_entity_poly.type
_entity_poly.pdbx_seq_one_letter_code
_entity_poly.pdbx_strand_id
1 'polypeptide(L)'
;MASFAARRVLCNLKTPTLAPIRKRYAFESRRALHVTPVVQKKKNTDFEDLFADEGEILSEVPEDLKTPVPVASTSDAIPASARRQAKFDELLVFMKPRLGKTPSKKLPLIRTGAWSDLFSLATTKEQMEAVVELMPQWQASGRVFKDSNSELFIRRCEQLDCPQLALAVFGDYARYNMPLTLTGANQLLHSLHLNHPIETLVTAAALYPVYGLPPAGTVVTSASLLAAAYVRVHEQKDAAQKEQPEPRNTLLELRTGLDALISKHGSLKKIRKRMDSRNRECVWTRWSLDKVDKALAVTTGQGLSKHPKISPEAAAV
;
A
#
# COMPACT_ATOMS: atom_id res chain seq x y z
N MET A 1 -3.51 -5.91 30.66
CA MET A 1 -3.38 -4.49 30.27
C MET A 1 -3.79 -4.16 28.83
N ALA A 2 -3.89 -5.12 27.90
CA ALA A 2 -4.31 -4.86 26.50
C ALA A 2 -5.76 -4.33 26.33
N SER A 3 -6.64 -4.52 27.32
CA SER A 3 -8.06 -4.08 27.27
C SER A 3 -8.24 -2.55 27.32
N PHE A 4 -7.34 -1.82 28.00
CA PHE A 4 -7.45 -0.36 28.13
C PHE A 4 -7.04 0.39 26.86
N ALA A 5 -6.08 -0.14 26.09
CA ALA A 5 -5.62 0.46 24.83
C ALA A 5 -6.69 0.35 23.74
N ALA A 6 -7.44 -0.76 23.68
CA ALA A 6 -8.54 -0.95 22.73
C ALA A 6 -9.70 0.02 22.97
N ARG A 7 -10.06 0.27 24.24
CA ARG A 7 -11.15 1.19 24.60
C ARG A 7 -10.85 2.64 24.20
N ARG A 8 -9.59 3.10 24.33
CA ARG A 8 -9.22 4.48 23.93
C ARG A 8 -9.28 4.72 22.42
N VAL A 9 -9.05 3.70 21.59
CA VAL A 9 -9.15 3.83 20.13
C VAL A 9 -10.62 3.96 19.69
N LEU A 10 -11.55 3.30 20.38
CA LEU A 10 -12.99 3.34 20.07
C LEU A 10 -13.69 4.59 20.65
N CYS A 11 -13.23 5.14 21.77
CA CYS A 11 -13.86 6.33 22.39
C CYS A 11 -13.60 7.66 21.63
N ASN A 12 -12.68 7.71 20.66
CA ASN A 12 -12.46 8.91 19.83
C ASN A 12 -13.52 9.12 18.72
N LEU A 13 -14.61 8.34 18.71
CA LEU A 13 -15.76 8.53 17.81
C LEU A 13 -16.71 9.68 18.23
N LYS A 14 -16.49 10.31 19.39
CA LYS A 14 -17.19 11.54 19.81
C LYS A 14 -16.28 12.74 19.55
N THR A 15 -16.37 13.33 18.36
CA THR A 15 -15.58 14.50 17.98
C THR A 15 -16.10 15.77 18.67
N PRO A 16 -15.21 16.61 19.24
CA PRO A 16 -15.45 18.05 19.29
C PRO A 16 -15.29 18.61 17.87
N THR A 17 -16.25 19.43 17.47
CA THR A 17 -16.31 20.19 16.21
C THR A 17 -15.09 21.11 16.07
N LEU A 18 -14.03 20.64 15.43
CA LEU A 18 -12.97 21.50 14.92
C LEU A 18 -13.41 22.11 13.59
N ALA A 19 -13.33 23.43 13.52
CA ALA A 19 -13.74 24.26 12.39
C ALA A 19 -13.09 23.83 11.06
N PRO A 20 -13.79 24.01 9.93
CA PRO A 20 -13.30 23.59 8.63
C PRO A 20 -12.15 24.51 8.17
N ILE A 21 -10.93 23.96 8.12
CA ILE A 21 -9.82 24.57 7.39
C ILE A 21 -10.16 24.48 5.90
N ARG A 22 -10.67 25.59 5.35
CA ARG A 22 -10.89 25.80 3.92
C ARG A 22 -9.57 25.67 3.16
N LYS A 23 -9.25 24.47 2.66
CA LYS A 23 -8.25 24.30 1.60
C LYS A 23 -8.94 24.51 0.25
N ARG A 24 -8.73 25.71 -0.32
CA ARG A 24 -8.94 25.99 -1.74
C ARG A 24 -7.95 25.15 -2.56
N TYR A 25 -8.40 24.06 -3.15
CA TYR A 25 -7.76 23.46 -4.31
C TYR A 25 -8.71 23.56 -5.49
N ALA A 26 -8.67 24.69 -6.17
CA ALA A 26 -9.20 24.83 -7.52
C ALA A 26 -8.02 25.26 -8.39
N PHE A 27 -7.44 24.30 -9.12
CA PHE A 27 -6.74 24.52 -10.38
C PHE A 27 -6.57 23.15 -11.05
N GLU A 28 -7.67 22.61 -11.57
CA GLU A 28 -7.60 21.64 -12.66
C GLU A 28 -7.12 22.38 -13.92
N SER A 29 -5.81 22.57 -14.03
CA SER A 29 -5.18 22.91 -15.30
C SER A 29 -5.23 21.68 -16.20
N ARG A 30 -6.37 21.49 -16.87
CA ARG A 30 -6.50 20.54 -17.98
C ARG A 30 -5.54 20.98 -19.06
N ARG A 31 -4.37 20.34 -19.14
CA ARG A 31 -3.51 20.44 -20.31
C ARG A 31 -4.31 19.85 -21.47
N ALA A 32 -4.70 20.71 -22.41
CA ALA A 32 -5.25 20.29 -23.69
C ALA A 32 -4.18 19.43 -24.39
N LEU A 33 -4.37 18.12 -24.37
CA LEU A 33 -3.63 17.23 -25.25
C LEU A 33 -4.05 17.59 -26.67
N HIS A 34 -3.12 18.15 -27.43
CA HIS A 34 -3.27 18.29 -28.87
C HIS A 34 -3.39 16.89 -29.46
N VAL A 35 -4.63 16.43 -29.64
CA VAL A 35 -4.95 15.26 -30.45
C VAL A 35 -4.77 15.68 -31.90
N THR A 36 -3.63 15.35 -32.48
CA THR A 36 -3.47 15.39 -33.93
C THR A 36 -4.35 14.29 -34.54
N PRO A 37 -5.15 14.59 -35.58
CA PRO A 37 -5.99 13.59 -36.22
C PRO A 37 -5.11 12.62 -37.00
N VAL A 38 -4.79 11.47 -36.39
CA VAL A 38 -4.22 10.33 -37.11
C VAL A 38 -5.34 9.73 -37.95
N VAL A 39 -5.13 9.81 -39.26
CA VAL A 39 -5.92 9.22 -40.35
C VAL A 39 -6.35 7.80 -40.00
N GLN A 40 -7.62 7.62 -39.61
CA GLN A 40 -8.24 6.31 -39.56
C GLN A 40 -8.66 5.89 -40.96
N LYS A 41 -7.74 5.28 -41.72
CA LYS A 41 -8.13 4.46 -42.86
C LYS A 41 -8.64 3.13 -42.32
N LYS A 42 -9.96 2.96 -42.37
CA LYS A 42 -10.61 1.64 -42.32
C LYS A 42 -9.97 0.75 -43.38
N LYS A 43 -9.32 -0.34 -42.96
CA LYS A 43 -9.14 -1.51 -43.81
C LYS A 43 -9.46 -2.75 -42.98
N ASN A 44 -10.58 -3.35 -43.34
CA ASN A 44 -11.01 -4.67 -42.95
C ASN A 44 -10.05 -5.66 -43.63
N THR A 45 -9.29 -6.43 -42.88
CA THR A 45 -8.54 -7.58 -43.39
C THR A 45 -8.23 -8.52 -42.24
N ASP A 46 -8.65 -9.77 -42.42
CA ASP A 46 -8.38 -10.93 -41.60
C ASP A 46 -6.88 -11.06 -41.30
N PHE A 47 -6.56 -11.17 -40.01
CA PHE A 47 -5.23 -11.55 -39.54
C PHE A 47 -5.20 -13.08 -39.41
N GLU A 48 -5.17 -13.77 -40.55
CA GLU A 48 -4.54 -15.07 -40.63
C GLU A 48 -3.01 -14.88 -40.68
N ASP A 49 -2.34 -15.53 -39.75
CA ASP A 49 -1.01 -16.11 -39.89
C ASP A 49 0.12 -15.25 -40.49
N LEU A 50 0.80 -14.48 -39.61
CA LEU A 50 1.97 -13.65 -39.96
C LEU A 50 3.31 -14.25 -39.48
N PHE A 51 3.32 -15.51 -39.03
CA PHE A 51 4.56 -16.18 -38.60
C PHE A 51 4.67 -17.63 -39.11
N ALA A 52 3.96 -17.96 -40.18
CA ALA A 52 4.20 -19.18 -40.93
C ALA A 52 5.16 -18.90 -42.10
N ASP A 53 6.39 -19.35 -41.87
CA ASP A 53 7.21 -20.11 -42.80
C ASP A 53 8.09 -19.42 -43.88
N GLU A 54 9.32 -19.95 -43.90
CA GLU A 54 10.32 -20.06 -44.97
C GLU A 54 10.77 -18.76 -45.68
N GLY A 55 12.07 -18.46 -45.79
CA GLY A 55 13.08 -19.30 -46.42
C GLY A 55 13.60 -18.54 -47.65
N GLU A 56 14.90 -18.26 -47.66
CA GLU A 56 15.72 -18.12 -48.87
C GLU A 56 15.36 -17.04 -49.92
N ILE A 57 15.93 -15.83 -49.82
CA ILE A 57 16.25 -15.00 -51.00
C ILE A 57 17.63 -14.34 -50.85
N LEU A 58 18.58 -14.91 -51.57
CA LEU A 58 19.80 -14.29 -52.10
C LEU A 58 19.48 -12.97 -52.82
N SER A 59 20.22 -11.91 -52.53
CA SER A 59 20.65 -10.96 -53.57
C SER A 59 21.86 -10.14 -53.11
N GLU A 60 22.91 -10.35 -53.89
CA GLU A 60 24.24 -9.75 -53.91
C GLU A 60 24.26 -8.23 -53.73
N VAL A 61 25.17 -7.76 -52.87
CA VAL A 61 25.61 -6.37 -52.78
C VAL A 61 27.14 -6.36 -52.58
N PRO A 62 27.90 -5.44 -53.20
CA PRO A 62 29.26 -5.67 -53.71
C PRO A 62 30.36 -5.81 -52.66
N GLU A 63 31.36 -6.63 -53.02
CA GLU A 63 32.69 -6.66 -52.44
C GLU A 63 33.38 -5.30 -52.62
N ASP A 64 33.44 -4.49 -51.56
CA ASP A 64 34.66 -3.80 -51.13
C ASP A 64 34.34 -2.89 -49.95
N LEU A 65 34.81 -3.31 -48.77
CA LEU A 65 35.26 -2.55 -47.59
C LEU A 65 35.26 -3.50 -46.39
N LYS A 66 36.33 -4.29 -46.30
CA LYS A 66 36.69 -5.07 -45.10
C LYS A 66 37.04 -4.11 -43.96
N THR A 67 36.03 -3.62 -43.26
CA THR A 67 36.15 -3.25 -41.85
C THR A 67 35.52 -4.36 -41.03
N PRO A 68 36.24 -4.97 -40.07
CA PRO A 68 35.69 -6.05 -39.26
C PRO A 68 34.53 -5.50 -38.42
N VAL A 69 33.30 -5.87 -38.81
CA VAL A 69 32.11 -5.68 -37.99
C VAL A 69 32.34 -6.47 -36.69
N PRO A 70 32.30 -5.84 -35.52
CA PRO A 70 32.47 -6.55 -34.26
C PRO A 70 31.29 -7.52 -34.12
N VAL A 71 31.63 -8.81 -34.18
CA VAL A 71 30.76 -9.94 -33.89
C VAL A 71 30.01 -9.60 -32.62
N ALA A 72 28.67 -9.56 -32.71
CA ALA A 72 27.78 -9.34 -31.60
C ALA A 72 28.19 -10.26 -30.46
N SER A 73 28.83 -9.69 -29.44
CA SER A 73 29.25 -10.42 -28.26
C SER A 73 28.00 -11.04 -27.67
N THR A 74 27.93 -12.37 -27.76
CA THR A 74 27.13 -13.25 -26.92
C THR A 74 27.54 -12.99 -25.48
N SER A 75 27.08 -11.87 -24.92
CA SER A 75 27.35 -11.50 -23.54
C SER A 75 26.74 -12.58 -22.67
N ASP A 76 27.62 -13.26 -21.94
CA ASP A 76 27.31 -14.25 -20.93
C ASP A 76 26.00 -13.94 -20.21
N ALA A 77 25.16 -14.97 -20.14
CA ALA A 77 23.83 -14.91 -19.56
C ALA A 77 23.90 -14.76 -18.04
N ILE A 78 24.37 -13.60 -17.55
CA ILE A 78 24.30 -13.24 -16.13
C ILE A 78 22.82 -13.36 -15.72
N PRO A 79 22.50 -14.13 -14.67
CA PRO A 79 21.15 -14.29 -14.18
C PRO A 79 20.47 -12.93 -13.95
N ALA A 80 19.17 -12.84 -14.24
CA ALA A 80 18.42 -11.59 -14.06
C ALA A 80 18.47 -11.07 -12.61
N SER A 81 18.57 -11.97 -11.63
CA SER A 81 18.76 -11.63 -10.21
C SER A 81 20.12 -10.98 -9.95
N ALA A 82 21.21 -11.52 -10.49
CA ALA A 82 22.54 -10.96 -10.37
C ALA A 82 22.65 -9.58 -11.07
N ARG A 83 22.00 -9.41 -12.23
CA ARG A 83 21.90 -8.09 -12.90
C ARG A 83 21.13 -7.07 -12.05
N ARG A 84 20.05 -7.49 -11.39
CA ARG A 84 19.27 -6.62 -10.47
C ARG A 84 20.10 -6.20 -9.27
N GLN A 85 20.82 -7.15 -8.66
CA GLN A 85 21.71 -6.91 -7.53
C GLN A 85 22.80 -5.91 -7.89
N ALA A 86 23.51 -6.13 -9.00
CA ALA A 86 24.57 -5.22 -9.45
C ALA A 86 24.05 -3.79 -9.65
N LYS A 87 22.86 -3.62 -10.25
CA LYS A 87 22.23 -2.30 -10.40
C LYS A 87 21.87 -1.64 -9.08
N PHE A 88 21.41 -2.44 -8.10
CA PHE A 88 21.13 -1.92 -6.76
C PHE A 88 22.42 -1.41 -6.10
N ASP A 89 23.47 -2.22 -6.11
CA ASP A 89 24.75 -1.89 -5.50
C ASP A 89 25.41 -0.68 -6.18
N GLU A 90 25.37 -0.61 -7.51
CA GLU A 90 25.84 0.54 -8.29
C GLU A 90 25.10 1.83 -7.89
N LEU A 91 23.77 1.78 -7.79
CA LEU A 91 22.95 2.94 -7.42
C LEU A 91 23.21 3.38 -5.98
N LEU A 92 23.43 2.42 -5.08
CA LEU A 92 23.75 2.68 -3.67
C LEU A 92 25.13 3.35 -3.53
N VAL A 93 26.15 2.82 -4.22
CA VAL A 93 27.50 3.42 -4.30
C VAL A 93 27.44 4.81 -4.93
N PHE A 94 26.59 5.01 -5.93
CA PHE A 94 26.39 6.31 -6.55
C PHE A 94 25.77 7.33 -5.59
N MET A 95 24.78 6.93 -4.78
CA MET A 95 24.04 7.83 -3.89
C MET A 95 24.82 8.20 -2.62
N LYS A 96 25.50 7.24 -1.98
CA LYS A 96 26.25 7.44 -0.72
C LYS A 96 27.10 8.72 -0.65
N PRO A 97 28.02 9.00 -1.59
CA PRO A 97 28.88 10.20 -1.50
C PRO A 97 28.18 11.51 -1.87
N ARG A 98 26.90 11.46 -2.28
CA ARG A 98 26.13 12.60 -2.82
C ARG A 98 24.98 13.04 -1.93
N LEU A 99 24.74 12.33 -0.83
CA LEU A 99 23.71 12.65 0.15
C LEU A 99 24.30 13.44 1.34
N GLY A 100 23.41 14.06 2.12
CA GLY A 100 23.78 14.80 3.33
C GLY A 100 23.86 16.31 3.16
N LYS A 101 24.14 17.01 4.26
CA LYS A 101 24.29 18.49 4.29
C LYS A 101 25.51 18.95 3.49
N THR A 102 26.59 18.17 3.57
CA THR A 102 27.88 18.44 2.92
C THR A 102 28.29 17.23 2.08
N PRO A 103 27.72 17.06 0.88
CA PRO A 103 28.01 15.89 0.04
C PRO A 103 29.45 15.94 -0.48
N SER A 104 30.15 14.81 -0.43
CA SER A 104 31.51 14.66 -0.97
C SER A 104 31.57 14.90 -2.48
N LYS A 105 30.51 14.53 -3.21
CA LYS A 105 30.36 14.78 -4.65
C LYS A 105 29.05 15.53 -4.88
N LYS A 106 29.10 16.77 -5.39
CA LYS A 106 27.90 17.58 -5.65
C LYS A 106 27.18 17.21 -6.96
N LEU A 107 27.93 16.73 -7.96
CA LEU A 107 27.41 16.40 -9.28
C LEU A 107 27.72 14.94 -9.68
N PRO A 108 26.87 14.30 -10.50
CA PRO A 108 25.52 14.74 -10.86
C PRO A 108 24.56 14.68 -9.66
N LEU A 109 23.49 15.47 -9.71
CA LEU A 109 22.50 15.56 -8.65
C LEU A 109 21.59 14.33 -8.63
N ILE A 110 21.33 13.77 -7.44
CA ILE A 110 20.41 12.63 -7.30
C ILE A 110 18.99 13.07 -7.67
N ARG A 111 18.37 12.38 -8.62
CA ARG A 111 16.96 12.59 -9.00
C ARG A 111 16.04 11.85 -8.03
N THR A 112 14.83 12.35 -7.81
CA THR A 112 13.83 11.68 -6.95
C THR A 112 13.50 10.25 -7.42
N GLY A 113 13.60 9.99 -8.73
CA GLY A 113 13.37 8.66 -9.31
C GLY A 113 14.38 7.60 -8.85
N ALA A 114 15.60 7.99 -8.47
CA ALA A 114 16.60 7.04 -7.96
C ALA A 114 16.12 6.31 -6.69
N TRP A 115 15.28 6.95 -5.86
CA TRP A 115 14.67 6.30 -4.71
C TRP A 115 13.64 5.25 -5.11
N SER A 116 12.80 5.57 -6.11
CA SER A 116 11.83 4.62 -6.66
C SER A 116 12.55 3.39 -7.24
N ASP A 117 13.68 3.61 -7.92
CA ASP A 117 14.53 2.55 -8.46
C ASP A 117 15.15 1.71 -7.33
N LEU A 118 15.72 2.33 -6.28
CA LEU A 118 16.26 1.60 -5.13
C LEU A 118 15.21 0.70 -4.46
N PHE A 119 14.01 1.23 -4.18
CA PHE A 119 12.94 0.42 -3.58
C PHE A 119 12.51 -0.73 -4.49
N SER A 120 12.49 -0.50 -5.82
CA SER A 120 12.08 -1.53 -6.78
C SER A 120 13.15 -2.61 -6.99
N LEU A 121 14.43 -2.24 -6.85
CA LEU A 121 15.58 -3.13 -7.03
C LEU A 121 15.92 -3.95 -5.78
N ALA A 122 15.69 -3.43 -4.57
CA ALA A 122 16.02 -4.08 -3.31
C ALA A 122 15.31 -5.44 -3.18
N THR A 123 16.02 -6.56 -3.17
CA THR A 123 15.48 -7.93 -3.08
C THR A 123 15.48 -8.55 -1.69
N THR A 124 16.26 -8.00 -0.75
CA THR A 124 16.38 -8.54 0.61
C THR A 124 16.03 -7.48 1.65
N LYS A 125 15.80 -7.92 2.89
CA LYS A 125 15.51 -7.03 4.01
C LYS A 125 16.70 -6.12 4.33
N GLU A 126 17.91 -6.66 4.30
CA GLU A 126 19.16 -5.94 4.60
C GLU A 126 19.39 -4.81 3.58
N GLN A 127 19.02 -5.05 2.32
CA GLN A 127 19.05 -4.00 1.30
C GLN A 127 18.08 -2.86 1.61
N MET A 128 16.87 -3.17 2.06
CA MET A 128 15.92 -2.15 2.50
C MET A 128 16.44 -1.37 3.73
N GLU A 129 17.06 -2.05 4.69
CA GLU A 129 17.69 -1.42 5.85
C GLU A 129 18.81 -0.46 5.42
N ALA A 130 19.69 -0.88 4.51
CA ALA A 130 20.73 -0.03 3.93
C ALA A 130 20.17 1.21 3.21
N VAL A 131 19.00 1.09 2.55
CA VAL A 131 18.31 2.24 1.94
C VAL A 131 17.75 3.18 3.01
N VAL A 132 17.18 2.64 4.10
CA VAL A 132 16.66 3.43 5.23
C VAL A 132 17.77 4.25 5.90
N GLU A 133 18.98 3.71 6.02
CA GLU A 133 20.15 4.44 6.56
C GLU A 133 20.51 5.70 5.76
N LEU A 134 20.20 5.72 4.46
CA LEU A 134 20.47 6.86 3.58
C LEU A 134 19.37 7.95 3.64
N MET A 135 18.16 7.61 4.09
CA MET A 135 17.02 8.54 4.07
C MET A 135 17.22 9.80 4.94
N PRO A 136 17.79 9.75 6.15
CA PRO A 136 18.04 10.97 6.94
C PRO A 136 18.98 11.94 6.22
N GLN A 137 19.93 11.42 5.44
CA GLN A 137 20.86 12.24 4.66
C GLN A 137 20.14 12.95 3.49
N TRP A 138 19.09 12.34 2.94
CA TRP A 138 18.20 12.98 1.96
C TRP A 138 17.43 14.14 2.58
N GLN A 139 16.81 13.92 3.74
CA GLN A 139 16.12 14.99 4.48
C GLN A 139 17.09 16.13 4.84
N ALA A 140 18.30 15.80 5.29
CA ALA A 140 19.32 16.77 5.66
C ALA A 140 19.76 17.67 4.48
N SER A 141 19.58 17.20 3.24
CA SER A 141 19.81 18.00 2.02
C SER A 141 18.65 18.96 1.69
N GLY A 142 17.63 19.06 2.55
CA GLY A 142 16.45 19.91 2.37
C GLY A 142 15.42 19.32 1.39
N ARG A 143 15.51 18.03 1.09
CA ARG A 143 14.63 17.37 0.12
C ARG A 143 13.54 16.57 0.80
N VAL A 144 12.41 16.45 0.12
CA VAL A 144 11.22 15.76 0.61
C VAL A 144 10.90 14.57 -0.28
N PHE A 145 10.44 13.48 0.32
CA PHE A 145 9.94 12.32 -0.42
C PHE A 145 8.57 12.63 -1.03
N LYS A 146 8.30 12.06 -2.21
CA LYS A 146 6.96 12.10 -2.82
C LYS A 146 6.09 11.00 -2.22
N ASP A 147 4.78 11.19 -2.24
CA ASP A 147 3.76 10.20 -1.87
C ASP A 147 3.96 8.85 -2.58
N SER A 148 4.34 8.88 -3.87
CA SER A 148 4.64 7.66 -4.64
C SER A 148 5.82 6.86 -4.07
N ASN A 149 6.79 7.54 -3.47
CA ASN A 149 7.97 6.90 -2.88
C ASN A 149 7.61 6.18 -1.57
N SER A 150 6.78 6.79 -0.74
CA SER A 150 6.29 6.15 0.49
C SER A 150 5.44 4.91 0.21
N GLU A 151 4.58 4.97 -0.81
CA GLU A 151 3.75 3.82 -1.20
C GLU A 151 4.60 2.67 -1.77
N LEU A 152 5.60 2.99 -2.62
CA LEU A 152 6.55 1.99 -3.11
C LEU A 152 7.38 1.37 -1.99
N PHE A 153 7.82 2.18 -1.02
CA PHE A 153 8.57 1.73 0.14
C PHE A 153 7.74 0.75 0.99
N ILE A 154 6.51 1.12 1.38
CA ILE A 154 5.60 0.25 2.16
C ILE A 154 5.31 -1.03 1.38
N ARG A 155 5.01 -0.91 0.08
CA ARG A 155 4.76 -2.06 -0.79
C ARG A 155 5.96 -3.00 -0.84
N ARG A 156 7.19 -2.46 -0.88
CA ARG A 156 8.38 -3.30 -0.88
C ARG A 156 8.60 -3.98 0.46
N CYS A 157 8.37 -3.28 1.56
CA CYS A 157 8.42 -3.88 2.90
C CYS A 157 7.39 -5.00 3.07
N GLU A 158 6.18 -4.86 2.52
CA GLU A 158 5.18 -5.94 2.51
C GLU A 158 5.66 -7.15 1.67
N GLN A 159 6.23 -6.91 0.49
CA GLN A 159 6.74 -7.99 -0.38
C GLN A 159 7.93 -8.76 0.20
N LEU A 160 8.72 -8.12 1.06
CA LEU A 160 9.90 -8.69 1.71
C LEU A 160 9.61 -9.15 3.15
N ASP A 161 8.34 -9.20 3.54
CA ASP A 161 7.87 -9.59 4.88
C ASP A 161 8.58 -8.82 6.02
N CYS A 162 8.84 -7.53 5.81
CA CYS A 162 9.48 -6.65 6.78
C CYS A 162 8.70 -5.36 7.11
N PRO A 163 7.37 -5.43 7.36
CA PRO A 163 6.56 -4.23 7.61
C PRO A 163 6.92 -3.48 8.90
N GLN A 164 7.62 -4.12 9.85
CA GLN A 164 8.17 -3.45 11.04
C GLN A 164 9.19 -2.37 10.68
N LEU A 165 9.97 -2.56 9.60
CA LEU A 165 10.91 -1.55 9.12
C LEU A 165 10.15 -0.30 8.65
N ALA A 166 9.05 -0.50 7.93
CA ALA A 166 8.18 0.60 7.53
C ALA A 166 7.60 1.31 8.76
N LEU A 167 7.10 0.55 9.74
CA LEU A 167 6.57 1.13 10.98
C LEU A 167 7.62 1.97 11.72
N ALA A 168 8.88 1.52 11.79
CA ALA A 168 9.96 2.28 12.40
C ALA A 168 10.25 3.60 11.67
N VAL A 169 10.25 3.57 10.33
CA VAL A 169 10.45 4.78 9.50
C VAL A 169 9.31 5.77 9.68
N PHE A 170 8.06 5.31 9.62
CA PHE A 170 6.91 6.21 9.79
C PHE A 170 6.66 6.62 11.24
N GLY A 171 7.13 5.83 12.22
CA GLY A 171 7.10 6.18 13.63
C GLY A 171 8.03 7.35 13.98
N ASP A 172 9.14 7.51 13.24
CA ASP A 172 10.13 8.57 13.45
C ASP A 172 10.10 9.60 12.31
N TYR A 173 8.95 10.25 12.14
CA TYR A 173 8.73 11.24 11.07
C TYR A 173 9.78 12.35 11.05
N ALA A 174 10.25 12.79 12.22
CA ALA A 174 11.24 13.84 12.36
C ALA A 174 12.60 13.47 11.72
N ARG A 175 12.96 12.18 11.76
CA ARG A 175 14.24 11.67 11.25
C ARG A 175 14.24 11.33 9.75
N TYR A 176 13.10 10.93 9.21
CA TYR A 176 13.00 10.45 7.83
C TYR A 176 12.24 11.38 6.89
N ASN A 177 11.33 12.20 7.43
CA ASN A 177 10.46 13.11 6.66
C ASN A 177 9.78 12.43 5.45
N MET A 178 9.34 11.18 5.63
CA MET A 178 8.63 10.43 4.60
C MET A 178 7.12 10.63 4.80
N PRO A 179 6.37 11.13 3.79
CA PRO A 179 4.93 11.32 3.93
C PRO A 179 4.22 9.98 4.01
N LEU A 180 3.10 9.90 4.74
CA LEU A 180 2.25 8.72 4.78
C LEU A 180 0.91 9.04 4.12
N THR A 181 0.61 8.36 3.00
CA THR A 181 -0.69 8.48 2.33
C THR A 181 -1.71 7.56 2.98
N LEU A 182 -3.01 7.82 2.77
CA LEU A 182 -4.07 6.94 3.26
C LEU A 182 -3.94 5.52 2.70
N THR A 183 -3.61 5.40 1.42
CA THR A 183 -3.40 4.10 0.77
C THR A 183 -2.18 3.37 1.32
N GLY A 184 -1.07 4.08 1.51
CA GLY A 184 0.10 3.54 2.19
C GLY A 184 -0.20 3.08 3.62
N ALA A 185 -0.96 3.87 4.39
CA ALA A 185 -1.35 3.52 5.75
C ALA A 185 -2.27 2.28 5.81
N ASN A 186 -3.21 2.15 4.88
CA ASN A 186 -4.06 0.96 4.74
C ASN A 186 -3.24 -0.27 4.38
N GLN A 187 -2.28 -0.12 3.46
CA GLN A 187 -1.37 -1.19 3.07
C GLN A 187 -0.45 -1.61 4.23
N LEU A 188 0.05 -0.66 5.01
CA LEU A 188 0.82 -0.95 6.22
C LEU A 188 -0.01 -1.72 7.24
N LEU A 189 -1.24 -1.30 7.53
CA LEU A 189 -2.15 -2.07 8.41
C LEU A 189 -2.42 -3.48 7.85
N HIS A 190 -2.63 -3.61 6.54
CA HIS A 190 -2.80 -4.91 5.90
C HIS A 190 -1.55 -5.80 6.05
N SER A 191 -0.34 -5.27 5.86
CA SER A 191 0.87 -6.07 6.06
C SER A 191 1.06 -6.52 7.53
N LEU A 192 0.64 -5.68 8.48
CA LEU A 192 0.83 -5.95 9.91
C LEU A 192 -0.21 -6.93 10.49
N HIS A 193 -1.46 -6.91 10.02
CA HIS A 193 -2.54 -7.63 10.71
C HIS A 193 -2.42 -9.16 10.70
N LEU A 194 -1.71 -9.74 9.71
CA LEU A 194 -1.58 -11.19 9.55
C LEU A 194 -0.59 -11.79 10.56
N ASN A 195 0.63 -11.26 10.58
CA ASN A 195 1.77 -11.92 11.25
C ASN A 195 2.24 -11.23 12.53
N HIS A 196 1.76 -10.01 12.82
CA HIS A 196 2.28 -9.21 13.92
C HIS A 196 1.30 -9.12 15.10
N PRO A 197 1.81 -8.82 16.31
CA PRO A 197 0.95 -8.63 17.47
C PRO A 197 0.07 -7.37 17.31
N ILE A 198 -1.05 -7.35 18.03
CA ILE A 198 -2.06 -6.29 17.87
C ILE A 198 -1.56 -4.92 18.32
N GLU A 199 -0.63 -4.88 19.28
CA GLU A 199 0.02 -3.65 19.75
C GLU A 199 0.72 -2.91 18.61
N THR A 200 1.39 -3.66 17.73
CA THR A 200 2.05 -3.12 16.52
C THR A 200 1.03 -2.51 15.56
N LEU A 201 -0.13 -3.15 15.40
CA LEU A 201 -1.20 -2.67 14.54
C LEU A 201 -1.88 -1.40 15.10
N VAL A 202 -2.10 -1.36 16.41
CA VAL A 202 -2.62 -0.17 17.11
C VAL A 202 -1.61 0.99 17.01
N THR A 203 -0.31 0.70 17.14
CA THR A 203 0.76 1.68 16.94
C THR A 203 0.72 2.26 15.52
N ALA A 204 0.56 1.42 14.49
CA ALA A 204 0.41 1.88 13.11
C ALA A 204 -0.87 2.72 12.91
N ALA A 205 -1.99 2.33 13.53
CA ALA A 205 -3.23 3.10 13.48
C ALA A 205 -3.11 4.47 14.18
N ALA A 206 -2.29 4.58 15.22
CA ALA A 206 -2.01 5.84 15.91
C ALA A 206 -1.23 6.85 15.05
N LEU A 207 -0.57 6.41 13.98
CA LEU A 207 0.11 7.30 13.03
C LEU A 207 -0.87 8.14 12.21
N TYR A 208 -2.11 7.69 12.00
CA TYR A 208 -3.08 8.39 11.14
C TYR A 208 -3.23 9.89 11.51
N PRO A 209 -3.57 10.26 12.75
CA PRO A 209 -3.67 11.68 13.13
C PRO A 209 -2.34 12.42 13.07
N VAL A 210 -1.20 11.75 13.32
CA VAL A 210 0.14 12.36 13.23
C VAL A 210 0.43 12.84 11.81
N TYR A 211 0.00 12.08 10.81
CA TYR A 211 0.13 12.40 9.40
C TYR A 211 -1.06 13.19 8.82
N GLY A 212 -1.99 13.66 9.67
CA GLY A 212 -3.18 14.39 9.22
C GLY A 212 -4.17 13.54 8.41
N LEU A 213 -4.12 12.22 8.55
CA LEU A 213 -5.08 11.28 7.96
C LEU A 213 -6.33 11.17 8.86
N PRO A 214 -7.50 10.81 8.29
CA PRO A 214 -8.70 10.52 9.09
C PRO A 214 -8.40 9.42 10.12
N PRO A 215 -8.88 9.47 11.37
CA PRO A 215 -8.60 8.41 12.34
C PRO A 215 -8.96 7.03 11.79
N ALA A 216 -8.13 6.01 12.03
CA ALA A 216 -8.31 4.68 11.45
C ALA A 216 -9.70 4.09 11.74
N GLY A 217 -10.29 4.38 12.90
CA GLY A 217 -11.66 3.97 13.26
C GLY A 217 -12.77 4.68 12.48
N THR A 218 -12.47 5.65 11.63
CA THR A 218 -13.44 6.35 10.75
C THR A 218 -13.36 5.90 9.30
N VAL A 219 -12.30 5.18 8.93
CA VAL A 219 -12.07 4.67 7.58
C VAL A 219 -12.50 3.21 7.54
N VAL A 220 -13.46 2.86 6.67
CA VAL A 220 -14.03 1.50 6.63
C VAL A 220 -12.96 0.42 6.47
N THR A 221 -12.00 0.62 5.56
CA THR A 221 -10.89 -0.31 5.30
C THR A 221 -10.01 -0.52 6.54
N SER A 222 -9.56 0.57 7.17
CA SER A 222 -8.68 0.51 8.34
C SER A 222 -9.41 -0.07 9.56
N ALA A 223 -10.66 0.35 9.79
CA ALA A 223 -11.51 -0.15 10.87
C ALA A 223 -11.81 -1.65 10.71
N SER A 224 -12.09 -2.14 9.50
CA SER A 224 -12.35 -3.56 9.26
C SER A 224 -11.09 -4.41 9.45
N LEU A 225 -9.91 -3.92 9.02
CA LEU A 225 -8.63 -4.58 9.26
C LEU A 225 -8.31 -4.67 10.77
N LEU A 226 -8.51 -3.59 11.52
CA LEU A 226 -8.33 -3.58 12.98
C LEU A 226 -9.28 -4.59 13.64
N ALA A 227 -10.57 -4.56 13.28
CA ALA A 227 -11.55 -5.49 13.83
C ALA A 227 -11.19 -6.96 13.52
N ALA A 228 -10.74 -7.26 12.30
CA ALA A 228 -10.29 -8.60 11.94
C ALA A 228 -9.06 -9.04 12.74
N ALA A 229 -8.13 -8.14 13.05
CA ALA A 229 -6.99 -8.42 13.90
C ALA A 229 -7.40 -8.71 15.36
N TYR A 230 -8.35 -7.94 15.90
CA TYR A 230 -8.93 -8.21 17.22
C TYR A 230 -9.56 -9.60 17.27
N VAL A 231 -10.37 -9.95 16.28
CA VAL A 231 -10.97 -11.29 16.16
C VAL A 231 -9.89 -12.38 16.18
N ARG A 232 -8.83 -12.24 15.37
CA ARG A 232 -7.73 -13.22 15.33
C ARG A 232 -7.07 -13.42 16.70
N VAL A 233 -6.79 -12.34 17.42
CA VAL A 233 -6.17 -12.43 18.75
C VAL A 233 -7.11 -13.10 19.76
N HIS A 234 -8.41 -12.87 19.64
CA HIS A 234 -9.40 -13.56 20.46
C HIS A 234 -9.47 -15.06 20.14
N GLU A 235 -9.54 -15.45 18.86
CA GLU A 235 -9.53 -16.85 18.44
C GLU A 235 -8.29 -17.60 18.95
N GLN A 236 -7.11 -16.94 18.94
CA GLN A 236 -5.87 -17.52 19.47
C GLN A 236 -5.91 -17.72 21.00
N LYS A 237 -6.55 -16.80 21.73
CA LYS A 237 -6.69 -16.90 23.19
C LYS A 237 -7.70 -17.96 23.59
N ASP A 238 -8.84 -18.03 22.89
CA ASP A 238 -9.89 -19.02 23.14
C ASP A 238 -9.37 -20.45 22.88
N ALA A 239 -8.51 -20.62 21.87
CA ALA A 239 -7.82 -21.89 21.62
C ALA A 239 -6.84 -22.28 22.75
N ALA A 240 -6.22 -21.29 23.42
CA ALA A 240 -5.26 -21.52 24.50
C ALA A 240 -5.91 -21.64 25.89
N GLN A 241 -7.05 -20.98 26.12
CA GLN A 241 -7.74 -20.92 27.41
C GLN A 241 -9.19 -21.37 27.26
N LYS A 242 -9.48 -22.62 27.65
CA LYS A 242 -10.82 -23.21 27.55
C LYS A 242 -11.89 -22.56 28.46
N GLU A 243 -11.56 -21.61 29.34
CA GLU A 243 -12.39 -21.31 30.52
C GLU A 243 -12.73 -19.85 30.84
N GLN A 244 -12.45 -18.83 29.99
CA GLN A 244 -12.89 -17.45 30.30
C GLN A 244 -13.71 -16.71 29.21
N PRO A 245 -14.98 -16.35 29.50
CA PRO A 245 -15.91 -15.70 28.56
C PRO A 245 -15.87 -14.16 28.55
N GLU A 246 -14.75 -13.52 28.87
CA GLU A 246 -14.57 -12.05 28.75
C GLU A 246 -14.63 -11.43 27.31
N PRO A 247 -14.48 -12.15 26.16
CA PRO A 247 -14.29 -11.47 24.86
C PRO A 247 -15.56 -10.90 24.22
N ARG A 248 -16.74 -11.09 24.84
CA ARG A 248 -18.03 -10.70 24.21
C ARG A 248 -18.21 -9.18 24.12
N ASN A 249 -17.77 -8.42 25.12
CA ASN A 249 -18.04 -6.98 25.17
C ASN A 249 -17.24 -6.20 24.12
N THR A 250 -15.99 -6.57 23.87
CA THR A 250 -15.13 -5.88 22.88
C THR A 250 -15.60 -6.10 21.45
N LEU A 251 -16.04 -7.32 21.11
CA LEU A 251 -16.60 -7.62 19.79
C LEU A 251 -17.92 -6.90 19.53
N LEU A 252 -18.76 -6.75 20.55
CA LEU A 252 -20.01 -5.97 20.46
C LEU A 252 -19.73 -4.48 20.25
N GLU A 253 -18.78 -3.89 20.99
CA GLU A 253 -18.34 -2.51 20.77
C GLU A 253 -17.81 -2.31 19.34
N LEU A 254 -16.95 -3.21 18.86
CA LEU A 254 -16.44 -3.20 17.48
C LEU A 254 -17.57 -3.30 16.44
N ARG A 255 -18.56 -4.16 16.68
CA ARG A 255 -19.75 -4.29 15.83
C ARG A 255 -20.50 -2.97 15.73
N THR A 256 -20.80 -2.32 16.86
CA THR A 256 -21.54 -1.05 16.84
C THR A 256 -20.79 0.05 16.06
N GLY A 257 -19.47 0.12 16.20
CA GLY A 257 -18.63 1.04 15.44
C GLY A 257 -18.65 0.75 13.94
N LEU A 258 -18.51 -0.53 13.54
CA LEU A 258 -18.55 -0.93 12.14
C LEU A 258 -19.93 -0.73 11.51
N ASP A 259 -21.01 -1.05 12.22
CA ASP A 259 -22.38 -0.85 11.72
C ASP A 259 -22.67 0.64 11.47
N ALA A 260 -22.20 1.52 12.37
CA ALA A 260 -22.30 2.97 12.17
C ALA A 260 -21.52 3.45 10.94
N LEU A 261 -20.32 2.91 10.69
CA LEU A 261 -19.53 3.22 9.50
C LEU A 261 -20.17 2.69 8.22
N ILE A 262 -20.62 1.43 8.23
CA ILE A 262 -21.29 0.80 7.09
C ILE A 262 -22.53 1.61 6.72
N SER A 263 -23.33 2.00 7.70
CA SER A 263 -24.54 2.82 7.50
C SER A 263 -24.25 4.16 6.83
N LYS A 264 -23.15 4.84 7.22
CA LYS A 264 -22.69 6.08 6.58
C LYS A 264 -22.29 5.89 5.11
N HIS A 265 -21.69 4.74 4.78
CA HIS A 265 -21.28 4.40 3.41
C HIS A 265 -22.35 3.64 2.62
N GLY A 266 -23.53 3.39 3.21
CA GLY A 266 -24.69 2.74 2.62
C GLY A 266 -24.99 1.39 3.26
N SER A 267 -25.06 0.32 2.45
CA SER A 267 -25.24 -1.04 2.97
C SER A 267 -24.03 -1.89 2.64
N LEU A 268 -23.75 -2.91 3.45
CA LEU A 268 -22.66 -3.85 3.21
C LEU A 268 -22.75 -4.47 1.80
N LYS A 269 -23.97 -4.75 1.30
CA LYS A 269 -24.20 -5.23 -0.07
C LYS A 269 -23.77 -4.20 -1.13
N LYS A 270 -24.11 -2.92 -0.93
CA LYS A 270 -23.71 -1.83 -1.84
C LYS A 270 -22.20 -1.62 -1.83
N ILE A 271 -21.58 -1.65 -0.65
CA ILE A 271 -20.12 -1.55 -0.48
C ILE A 271 -19.46 -2.70 -1.24
N ARG A 272 -19.87 -3.96 -0.99
CA ARG A 272 -19.36 -5.14 -1.69
C ARG A 272 -19.57 -5.07 -3.20
N LYS A 273 -20.69 -4.55 -3.70
CA LYS A 273 -20.98 -4.43 -5.15
C LYS A 273 -20.17 -3.33 -5.83
N ARG A 274 -19.89 -2.21 -5.15
CA ARG A 274 -19.12 -1.06 -5.69
C ARG A 274 -17.61 -1.31 -5.72
N MET A 275 -17.16 -2.28 -4.93
CA MET A 275 -15.76 -2.64 -4.80
C MET A 275 -15.24 -3.35 -6.06
N ASP A 276 -14.55 -2.61 -6.92
CA ASP A 276 -13.80 -3.13 -8.07
C ASP A 276 -12.72 -4.10 -7.55
N SER A 277 -12.70 -5.33 -8.06
CA SER A 277 -11.71 -6.35 -7.70
C SER A 277 -10.28 -5.96 -8.09
N ARG A 278 -10.11 -4.99 -8.99
CA ARG A 278 -8.80 -4.43 -9.35
C ARG A 278 -8.24 -3.52 -8.26
N ASN A 279 -9.09 -2.98 -7.39
CA ASN A 279 -8.65 -2.16 -6.26
C ASN A 279 -8.32 -3.06 -5.06
N ARG A 280 -7.04 -3.10 -4.67
CA ARG A 280 -6.55 -3.93 -3.55
C ARG A 280 -7.25 -3.60 -2.22
N GLU A 281 -7.48 -2.32 -1.94
CA GLU A 281 -8.14 -1.90 -0.69
C GLU A 281 -9.56 -2.47 -0.57
N CYS A 282 -10.26 -2.54 -1.70
CA CYS A 282 -11.59 -3.11 -1.79
C CYS A 282 -11.59 -4.62 -1.47
N VAL A 283 -10.57 -5.34 -1.96
CA VAL A 283 -10.37 -6.77 -1.67
C VAL A 283 -10.08 -6.97 -0.17
N TRP A 284 -9.19 -6.17 0.41
CA TRP A 284 -8.84 -6.24 1.84
C TRP A 284 -10.03 -5.94 2.73
N THR A 285 -10.82 -4.91 2.38
CA THR A 285 -12.01 -4.53 3.14
C THR A 285 -13.05 -5.65 3.11
N ARG A 286 -13.32 -6.23 1.93
CA ARG A 286 -14.27 -7.34 1.81
C ARG A 286 -13.81 -8.54 2.62
N TRP A 287 -12.55 -8.93 2.47
CA TRP A 287 -11.97 -10.07 3.20
C TRP A 287 -12.03 -9.88 4.72
N SER A 288 -11.66 -8.71 5.22
CA SER A 288 -11.66 -8.42 6.66
C SER A 288 -13.09 -8.34 7.23
N LEU A 289 -14.03 -7.73 6.51
CA LEU A 289 -15.44 -7.72 6.91
C LEU A 289 -16.04 -9.12 6.94
N ASP A 290 -15.68 -10.00 5.99
CA ASP A 290 -16.18 -11.39 5.98
C ASP A 290 -15.62 -12.19 7.16
N LYS A 291 -14.39 -11.93 7.59
CA LYS A 291 -13.81 -12.52 8.81
C LYS A 291 -14.54 -12.07 10.06
N VAL A 292 -14.80 -10.78 10.18
CA VAL A 292 -15.53 -10.21 11.33
C VAL A 292 -16.99 -10.70 11.35
N ASP A 293 -17.67 -10.76 10.20
CA ASP A 293 -19.05 -11.25 10.06
C ASP A 293 -19.17 -12.71 10.54
N LYS A 294 -18.21 -13.58 10.15
CA LYS A 294 -18.17 -14.98 10.59
C LYS A 294 -17.96 -15.10 12.10
N ALA A 295 -16.99 -14.38 12.65
CA ALA A 295 -16.74 -14.41 14.09
C ALA A 295 -17.95 -13.92 14.90
N LEU A 296 -18.57 -12.81 14.48
CA LEU A 296 -19.77 -12.30 15.13
C LEU A 296 -20.96 -13.27 15.05
N ALA A 297 -21.12 -13.96 13.91
CA ALA A 297 -22.16 -14.98 13.77
C ALA A 297 -21.95 -16.16 14.73
N VAL A 298 -20.71 -16.59 14.95
CA VAL A 298 -20.38 -17.66 15.91
C VAL A 298 -20.60 -17.20 17.35
N THR A 299 -20.15 -15.98 17.71
CA THR A 299 -20.21 -15.50 19.09
C THR A 299 -21.60 -15.04 19.53
N THR A 300 -22.36 -14.38 18.64
CA THR A 300 -23.61 -13.69 18.98
C THR A 300 -24.86 -14.31 18.33
N GLY A 301 -24.69 -15.28 17.41
CA GLY A 301 -25.77 -15.80 16.57
C GLY A 301 -26.23 -14.86 15.46
N GLN A 302 -25.72 -13.62 15.41
CA GLN A 302 -26.06 -12.60 14.42
C GLN A 302 -24.80 -12.04 13.74
N GLY A 303 -24.70 -12.22 12.42
CA GLY A 303 -23.66 -11.56 11.62
C GLY A 303 -24.02 -10.10 11.26
N LEU A 304 -23.03 -9.33 10.80
CA LEU A 304 -23.17 -8.00 10.20
C LEU A 304 -24.13 -7.98 9.01
N SER A 305 -24.18 -9.07 8.24
CA SER A 305 -25.05 -9.17 7.05
C SER A 305 -26.53 -9.39 7.39
N LYS A 306 -26.83 -9.87 8.60
CA LYS A 306 -28.18 -10.04 9.12
C LYS A 306 -28.56 -8.79 9.93
N HIS A 307 -28.78 -7.67 9.24
CA HIS A 307 -29.62 -6.66 9.89
C HIS A 307 -30.98 -7.32 10.17
N PRO A 308 -31.48 -7.31 11.42
CA PRO A 308 -32.88 -7.61 11.63
C PRO A 308 -33.63 -6.68 10.66
N LYS A 309 -34.57 -7.22 9.88
CA LYS A 309 -35.55 -6.37 9.21
C LYS A 309 -36.14 -5.55 10.35
N ILE A 310 -35.74 -4.29 10.48
CA ILE A 310 -36.34 -3.39 11.44
C ILE A 310 -37.79 -3.34 10.97
N SER A 311 -38.66 -4.06 11.68
CA SER A 311 -40.09 -3.97 11.42
C SER A 311 -40.42 -2.49 11.64
N PRO A 312 -41.05 -1.80 10.68
CA PRO A 312 -41.29 -0.35 10.74
C PRO A 312 -42.16 0.09 11.94
N GLU A 313 -42.62 -0.84 12.77
CA GLU A 313 -43.44 -0.59 13.96
C GLU A 313 -42.70 0.04 15.16
N ALA A 314 -41.36 0.01 15.22
CA ALA A 314 -40.62 0.50 16.40
C ALA A 314 -40.15 1.96 16.32
N ALA A 315 -40.53 2.72 15.27
CA ALA A 315 -40.13 4.13 15.09
C ALA A 315 -41.23 5.14 15.45
N ALA A 316 -42.32 4.71 16.10
CA ALA A 316 -43.49 5.54 16.41
C ALA A 316 -43.77 5.72 17.91
N VAL A 317 -42.74 5.61 18.77
CA VAL A 317 -42.81 5.93 20.21
C VAL A 317 -41.68 6.90 20.55
#